data_AF-A0A6A5GFP3-F1
#
_entry.id   AF-A0A6A5GFP3-F1
#
_cell.length_a   1.000
_cell.length_b   1.000
_cell.length_c   1.000
_cell.angle_alpha   90.00
_cell.angle_beta   90.00
_cell.angle_gamma   90.00
#
_symmetry.space_group_name_H-M   'P 1'
#
loop_
_entity.id
_entity.type
_entity.pdbx_description
1 polymer ?
#
loop_
_entity_poly.entity_id
_entity_poly.type
_entity_poly.pdbx_seq_one_letter_code
_entity_poly.pdbx_strand_id
1 'polypeptide(L)'
;MLRNSMSNRKKHEDDQKYLSSNLAASSRLGNHIFELSALLAMSRKLKRKPAFFIQDHYHDQMLNDTDVLIPGLVDHFLIINQTLPASIFPVEFNMKCCIFDNPERLMNNTDQYLHIKGMHFQVLKNEAYISKDSPSDSLLYSRYHCDVVLFSAPHSTFGWWMGYFSKGNQVYYTDIKYTNDTSIPQGLFNPDDYFPPHWTPVKYDNMDNATVIETL
;
A
#
# COMPACT_ATOMS: atom_id res chain seq x y z
N MET A 1 -24.64 -39.68 43.72
CA MET A 1 -25.82 -39.39 42.87
C MET A 1 -25.51 -38.19 42.00
N LEU A 2 -25.53 -38.40 40.69
CA LEU A 2 -25.37 -37.40 39.64
C LEU A 2 -26.51 -36.36 39.70
N ARG A 3 -26.18 -35.08 39.60
CA ARG A 3 -27.06 -34.08 38.97
C ARG A 3 -26.25 -33.20 38.04
N ASN A 4 -26.40 -33.51 36.76
CA ASN A 4 -26.06 -32.67 35.62
C ASN A 4 -26.68 -31.28 35.78
N SER A 5 -25.85 -30.26 35.66
CA SER A 5 -26.26 -28.91 35.26
C SER A 5 -25.31 -28.45 34.16
N MET A 6 -25.46 -29.04 32.97
CA MET A 6 -25.02 -28.41 31.73
C MET A 6 -25.92 -27.19 31.51
N SER A 7 -25.49 -26.04 32.04
CA SER A 7 -26.06 -24.75 31.69
C SER A 7 -25.28 -24.18 30.50
N ASN A 8 -25.93 -24.21 29.35
CA ASN A 8 -25.64 -23.51 28.10
C ASN A 8 -24.49 -22.49 28.15
N ARG A 9 -23.28 -22.92 27.75
CA ARG A 9 -22.36 -21.98 27.11
C ARG A 9 -22.96 -21.66 25.75
N LYS A 10 -23.53 -20.46 25.60
CA LYS A 10 -23.73 -19.86 24.29
C LYS A 10 -22.39 -19.94 23.57
N LYS A 11 -22.31 -20.82 22.58
CA LYS A 11 -21.24 -20.82 21.60
C LYS A 11 -21.50 -19.60 20.73
N HIS A 12 -21.03 -18.43 21.18
CA HIS A 12 -20.89 -17.30 20.28
C HIS A 12 -19.71 -17.65 19.38
N GLU A 13 -20.02 -18.34 18.28
CA GLU A 13 -19.19 -18.31 17.09
C GLU A 13 -19.12 -16.84 16.68
N ASP A 14 -18.04 -16.18 17.09
CA ASP A 14 -17.64 -14.96 16.44
C ASP A 14 -17.14 -15.38 15.04
N ASP A 15 -18.07 -15.52 14.09
CA ASP A 15 -17.83 -15.82 12.66
C ASP A 15 -17.05 -14.69 11.95
N GLN A 16 -16.38 -13.84 12.73
CA GLN A 16 -15.56 -12.75 12.27
C GLN A 16 -14.35 -13.32 11.53
N LYS A 17 -14.34 -13.13 10.22
CA LYS A 17 -13.22 -13.47 9.34
C LYS A 17 -12.27 -12.29 9.23
N TYR A 18 -10.98 -12.58 9.23
CA TYR A 18 -9.92 -11.57 9.18
C TYR A 18 -9.12 -11.68 7.89
N LEU A 19 -8.68 -10.52 7.41
CA LEU A 19 -7.69 -10.41 6.34
C LEU A 19 -6.50 -9.64 6.92
N SER A 20 -5.32 -10.24 6.87
CA SER A 20 -4.12 -9.64 7.42
C SER A 20 -2.95 -9.67 6.47
N SER A 21 -2.04 -8.73 6.65
CA SER A 21 -0.74 -8.70 5.99
C SER A 21 0.37 -8.63 7.03
N ASN A 22 1.58 -8.99 6.61
CA ASN A 22 2.78 -8.74 7.42
C ASN A 22 3.03 -7.25 7.63
N LEU A 23 2.47 -6.38 6.77
CA LEU A 23 2.72 -4.94 6.76
C LEU A 23 4.21 -4.69 6.54
N ALA A 24 4.60 -4.21 5.37
CA ALA A 24 6.00 -3.99 5.03
C ALA A 24 6.58 -2.79 5.82
N ALA A 25 6.61 -2.85 7.14
CA ALA A 25 6.95 -1.78 8.07
C ALA A 25 8.41 -1.33 7.93
N SER A 26 9.30 -2.21 7.43
CA SER A 26 10.66 -1.85 7.04
C SER A 26 10.74 -1.00 5.76
N SER A 27 9.63 -0.83 5.02
CA SER A 27 9.52 0.02 3.84
C SER A 27 9.14 1.46 4.22
N ARG A 28 9.43 2.42 3.33
CA ARG A 28 9.12 3.84 3.56
C ARG A 28 7.61 4.12 3.54
N LEU A 29 7.21 5.22 4.18
CA LEU A 29 5.81 5.66 4.41
C LEU A 29 4.86 5.49 3.20
N GLY A 30 5.29 5.86 1.99
CA GLY A 30 4.45 5.72 0.80
C GLY A 30 4.02 4.27 0.50
N ASN A 31 4.92 3.31 0.72
CA ASN A 31 4.62 1.89 0.56
C ASN A 31 3.65 1.40 1.64
N HIS A 32 3.87 1.89 2.87
CA HIS A 32 3.03 1.54 4.01
C HIS A 32 1.57 1.95 3.81
N ILE A 33 1.33 3.18 3.35
CA ILE A 33 -0.02 3.70 3.12
C ILE A 33 -0.70 2.97 1.96
N PHE A 34 0.04 2.60 0.91
CA PHE A 34 -0.50 1.76 -0.17
C PHE A 34 -0.98 0.41 0.35
N GLU A 35 -0.17 -0.24 1.19
CA GLU A 35 -0.52 -1.56 1.73
C GLU A 35 -1.73 -1.48 2.67
N LEU A 36 -1.80 -0.47 3.55
CA LEU A 36 -2.98 -0.23 4.39
C LEU A 36 -4.23 0.01 3.52
N SER A 37 -4.15 0.93 2.56
CA SER A 37 -5.28 1.28 1.69
C SER A 37 -5.77 0.07 0.90
N ALA A 38 -4.85 -0.71 0.32
CA ALA A 38 -5.17 -1.93 -0.40
C ALA A 38 -5.78 -3.00 0.52
N LEU A 39 -5.19 -3.23 1.70
CA LEU A 39 -5.69 -4.21 2.67
C LEU A 39 -7.10 -3.85 3.15
N LEU A 40 -7.38 -2.57 3.38
CA LEU A 40 -8.70 -2.08 3.75
C LEU A 40 -9.72 -2.30 2.63
N ALA A 41 -9.38 -1.93 1.39
CA ALA A 41 -10.25 -2.11 0.23
C ALA A 41 -10.55 -3.60 -0.02
N MET A 42 -9.53 -4.45 0.02
CA MET A 42 -9.68 -5.90 -0.11
C MET A 42 -10.52 -6.48 1.02
N SER A 43 -10.31 -6.06 2.26
CA SER A 43 -11.07 -6.54 3.42
C SER A 43 -12.56 -6.22 3.27
N ARG A 44 -12.89 -5.01 2.82
CA ARG A 44 -14.28 -4.62 2.52
C ARG A 44 -14.87 -5.48 1.42
N LYS A 45 -14.14 -5.69 0.31
CA LYS A 45 -14.59 -6.52 -0.82
C LYS A 45 -14.82 -7.98 -0.40
N LEU A 46 -13.94 -8.52 0.44
CA LEU A 46 -13.99 -9.91 0.94
C LEU A 46 -14.89 -10.08 2.18
N LYS A 47 -15.52 -9.01 2.67
CA LYS A 47 -16.32 -9.00 3.91
C LYS A 47 -15.54 -9.55 5.12
N ARG A 48 -14.27 -9.19 5.22
CA ARG A 48 -13.36 -9.53 6.32
C ARG A 48 -12.99 -8.28 7.10
N LYS A 49 -12.60 -8.43 8.36
CA LYS A 49 -12.03 -7.35 9.17
C LYS A 49 -10.53 -7.25 8.85
N PRO A 50 -10.02 -6.07 8.43
CA PRO A 50 -8.59 -5.89 8.20
C PRO A 50 -7.84 -5.96 9.53
N ALA A 51 -6.69 -6.61 9.53
CA ALA A 51 -5.82 -6.76 10.70
C ALA A 51 -4.34 -6.78 10.30
N PHE A 52 -3.44 -6.46 11.21
CA PHE A 52 -2.02 -6.71 11.03
C PHE A 52 -1.37 -6.99 12.39
N PHE A 53 -0.20 -7.63 12.34
CA PHE A 53 0.55 -8.05 13.52
C PHE A 53 1.75 -7.12 13.69
N ILE A 54 1.94 -6.58 14.89
CA ILE A 54 3.15 -5.80 15.20
C ILE A 54 4.31 -6.77 15.41
N GLN A 55 5.34 -6.67 14.59
CA GLN A 55 6.50 -7.56 14.63
C GLN A 55 7.79 -6.87 15.09
N ASP A 56 7.90 -5.55 14.91
CA ASP A 56 9.09 -4.77 15.28
C ASP A 56 8.78 -3.28 15.54
N HIS A 57 9.79 -2.51 15.94
CA HIS A 57 9.68 -1.08 16.23
C HIS A 57 9.39 -0.19 15.02
N TYR A 58 9.64 -0.66 13.79
CA TYR A 58 9.31 0.11 12.59
C TYR A 58 7.80 0.24 12.40
N HIS A 59 7.02 -0.72 12.93
CA HIS A 59 5.56 -0.66 12.90
C HIS A 59 5.05 0.53 13.71
N ASP A 60 5.54 0.74 14.93
CA ASP A 60 5.10 1.83 15.80
C ASP A 60 5.34 3.21 15.17
N GLN A 61 6.51 3.40 14.54
CA GLN A 61 6.82 4.63 13.81
C GLN A 61 5.86 4.84 12.64
N MET A 62 5.63 3.81 11.82
CA MET A 62 4.76 3.93 10.65
C MET A 62 3.29 4.15 11.01
N LEU A 63 2.82 3.63 12.15
CA LEU A 63 1.48 3.93 12.66
C LEU A 63 1.34 5.40 13.04
N ASN A 64 2.32 5.95 13.77
CA ASN A 64 2.33 7.37 14.12
C ASN A 64 2.40 8.26 12.87
N ASP A 65 3.32 7.95 11.95
CA ASP A 65 3.49 8.72 10.72
C ASP A 65 2.23 8.69 9.85
N THR A 66 1.52 7.56 9.82
CA THR A 66 0.25 7.39 9.11
C THR A 66 -0.89 8.17 9.78
N ASP A 67 -1.01 8.12 11.10
CA ASP A 67 -2.08 8.82 11.82
C ASP A 67 -1.93 10.35 11.72
N VAL A 68 -0.69 10.85 11.71
CA VAL A 68 -0.40 12.26 11.42
C VAL A 68 -0.86 12.65 10.02
N LEU A 69 -0.62 11.80 9.02
CA LEU A 69 -0.90 12.13 7.62
C LEU A 69 -2.37 11.93 7.23
N ILE A 70 -2.97 10.80 7.65
CA ILE A 70 -4.34 10.37 7.35
C ILE A 70 -5.01 9.93 8.67
N PRO A 71 -5.43 10.90 9.51
CA PRO A 71 -6.04 10.59 10.79
C PRO A 71 -7.23 9.64 10.66
N GLY A 72 -7.25 8.61 11.51
CA GLY A 72 -8.32 7.61 11.54
C GLY A 72 -8.24 6.50 10.50
N LEU A 73 -7.25 6.51 9.59
CA LEU A 73 -7.03 5.35 8.70
C LEU A 73 -6.69 4.09 9.50
N VAL A 74 -5.84 4.22 10.51
CA VAL A 74 -5.38 3.11 11.36
C VAL A 74 -6.53 2.53 12.21
N ASP A 75 -7.51 3.34 12.60
CA ASP A 75 -8.65 2.93 13.45
C ASP A 75 -9.53 1.86 12.78
N HIS A 76 -9.43 1.70 11.46
CA HIS A 76 -10.14 0.65 10.74
C HIS A 76 -9.55 -0.75 10.92
N PHE A 77 -8.33 -0.87 11.45
CA PHE A 77 -7.58 -2.13 11.55
C PHE A 77 -7.59 -2.71 12.96
N LEU A 78 -7.66 -4.04 13.06
CA LEU A 78 -7.34 -4.73 14.29
C LEU A 78 -5.82 -4.88 14.41
N ILE A 79 -5.23 -4.18 15.38
CA ILE A 79 -3.79 -4.25 15.68
C ILE A 79 -3.54 -5.36 16.71
N ILE A 80 -2.68 -6.32 16.36
CA ILE A 80 -2.36 -7.46 17.23
C ILE A 80 -0.88 -7.36 17.66
N ASN A 81 -0.65 -7.11 18.94
CA ASN A 81 0.71 -6.98 19.52
C ASN A 81 1.33 -8.34 19.87
N GLN A 82 1.27 -9.29 18.92
CA GLN A 82 1.81 -10.64 19.08
C GLN A 82 2.37 -11.13 17.74
N THR A 83 3.31 -12.07 17.80
CA THR A 83 3.81 -12.77 16.61
C THR A 83 2.70 -13.62 15.98
N LEU A 84 2.74 -13.79 14.65
CA LEU A 84 1.78 -14.62 13.92
C LEU A 84 1.71 -16.05 14.52
N PRO A 85 0.53 -16.49 14.99
CA PRO A 85 0.35 -17.86 15.50
C PRO A 85 0.72 -18.93 14.48
N ALA A 86 1.36 -20.02 14.92
CA ALA A 86 1.79 -21.13 14.05
C ALA A 86 0.64 -21.86 13.33
N SER A 87 -0.61 -21.67 13.77
CA SER A 87 -1.80 -22.22 13.13
C SER A 87 -2.26 -21.42 11.90
N ILE A 88 -1.68 -20.25 11.63
CA ILE A 88 -2.03 -19.40 10.48
C ILE A 88 -0.99 -19.59 9.39
N PHE A 89 -1.42 -20.13 8.25
CA PHE A 89 -0.56 -20.34 7.09
C PHE A 89 -0.60 -19.13 6.15
N PRO A 90 0.56 -18.52 5.81
CA PRO A 90 0.61 -17.42 4.86
C PRO A 90 0.16 -17.86 3.46
N VAL A 91 -0.69 -17.05 2.84
CA VAL A 91 -1.19 -17.20 1.47
C VAL A 91 -0.34 -16.36 0.53
N GLU A 92 0.07 -16.95 -0.58
CA GLU A 92 0.78 -16.26 -1.64
C GLU A 92 -0.18 -15.36 -2.43
N PHE A 93 -0.04 -14.06 -2.21
CA PHE A 93 -0.82 -13.02 -2.88
C PHE A 93 0.04 -11.78 -3.05
N ASN A 94 0.01 -11.18 -4.25
CA ASN A 94 0.91 -10.10 -4.63
C ASN A 94 2.41 -10.42 -4.38
N MET A 95 2.84 -11.61 -4.80
CA MET A 95 4.23 -12.07 -4.60
C MET A 95 5.24 -11.39 -5.54
N LYS A 96 4.77 -10.65 -6.55
CA LYS A 96 5.58 -9.87 -7.46
C LYS A 96 5.20 -8.40 -7.31
N CYS A 97 6.20 -7.52 -7.30
CA CYS A 97 5.91 -6.10 -7.32
C CYS A 97 5.05 -5.74 -8.54
N CYS A 98 4.20 -4.75 -8.34
CA CYS A 98 3.75 -3.87 -9.41
C CYS A 98 2.68 -4.50 -10.33
N ILE A 99 2.20 -5.71 -10.03
CA ILE A 99 1.12 -6.40 -10.75
C ILE A 99 -0.16 -6.35 -9.93
N PHE A 100 -1.30 -6.03 -10.56
CA PHE A 100 -2.60 -6.22 -9.94
C PHE A 100 -2.92 -7.72 -9.81
N ASP A 101 -2.96 -8.22 -8.58
CA ASP A 101 -3.48 -9.55 -8.25
C ASP A 101 -4.96 -9.45 -7.85
N ASN A 102 -5.88 -10.07 -8.62
CA ASN A 102 -7.32 -9.94 -8.38
C ASN A 102 -7.72 -10.61 -7.05
N PRO A 103 -8.20 -9.87 -6.04
CA PRO A 103 -8.58 -10.42 -4.73
C PRO A 103 -9.76 -11.39 -4.80
N GLU A 104 -10.55 -11.40 -5.87
CA GLU A 104 -11.70 -12.30 -6.02
C GLU A 104 -11.32 -13.79 -5.98
N ARG A 105 -10.08 -14.13 -6.36
CA ARG A 105 -9.58 -15.51 -6.27
C ARG A 105 -9.55 -16.05 -4.84
N LEU A 106 -9.61 -15.16 -3.84
CA LEU A 106 -9.62 -15.51 -2.42
C LEU A 106 -11.04 -15.62 -1.83
N MET A 107 -12.11 -15.35 -2.60
CA MET A 107 -13.49 -15.35 -2.08
C MET A 107 -13.96 -16.72 -1.56
N ASN A 108 -13.50 -17.80 -2.17
CA ASN A 108 -13.91 -19.17 -1.80
C ASN A 108 -13.10 -19.76 -0.64
N ASN A 109 -12.14 -19.02 -0.09
CA ASN A 109 -11.34 -19.50 1.03
C ASN A 109 -12.17 -19.49 2.35
N THR A 110 -12.24 -20.65 2.99
CA THR A 110 -13.01 -20.87 4.23
C THR A 110 -12.25 -20.54 5.51
N ASP A 111 -10.94 -20.26 5.43
CA ASP A 111 -10.09 -20.02 6.60
C ASP A 111 -10.52 -18.76 7.33
N GLN A 112 -10.54 -18.84 8.67
CA GLN A 112 -10.87 -17.72 9.54
C GLN A 112 -9.84 -16.59 9.41
N TYR A 113 -8.57 -16.95 9.26
CA TYR A 113 -7.45 -16.01 9.11
C TYR A 113 -6.79 -16.21 7.75
N LEU A 114 -6.92 -15.20 6.89
CA LEU A 114 -6.16 -15.14 5.65
C LEU A 114 -4.98 -14.17 5.86
N HIS A 115 -3.76 -14.69 5.87
CA HIS A 115 -2.55 -13.88 6.08
C HIS A 115 -1.74 -13.81 4.79
N ILE A 116 -1.62 -12.65 4.17
CA ILE A 116 -0.99 -12.46 2.85
C ILE A 116 0.51 -12.19 2.99
N LYS A 117 1.32 -12.79 2.11
CA LYS A 117 2.80 -12.76 2.17
C LYS A 117 3.51 -11.70 1.31
N GLY A 118 2.85 -11.07 0.32
CA GLY A 118 3.51 -10.12 -0.59
C GLY A 118 4.20 -8.94 0.11
N MET A 119 5.38 -8.51 -0.37
CA MET A 119 6.14 -7.36 0.18
C MET A 119 6.82 -6.55 -0.94
N HIS A 120 7.09 -5.26 -0.66
CA HIS A 120 7.92 -4.33 -1.42
C HIS A 120 7.43 -3.91 -2.82
N PHE A 121 6.93 -2.67 -2.92
CA PHE A 121 6.84 -1.90 -4.16
C PHE A 121 8.01 -0.89 -4.24
N GLN A 122 9.15 -1.42 -4.70
CA GLN A 122 10.45 -0.87 -5.19
C GLN A 122 11.11 0.39 -4.58
N VAL A 123 12.45 0.35 -4.45
CA VAL A 123 13.38 1.45 -4.10
C VAL A 123 14.62 1.40 -5.00
N LEU A 124 15.09 2.55 -5.51
CA LEU A 124 16.47 2.73 -6.01
C LEU A 124 17.09 4.03 -5.46
N LYS A 125 18.41 3.99 -5.25
CA LYS A 125 19.26 4.99 -4.57
C LYS A 125 19.74 6.03 -5.59
N ASN A 126 19.64 7.33 -5.30
CA ASN A 126 20.41 8.38 -5.99
C ASN A 126 20.63 9.60 -5.07
N GLU A 127 21.75 10.28 -5.27
CA GLU A 127 22.19 11.44 -4.49
C GLU A 127 21.45 12.71 -4.96
N ALA A 128 20.72 13.33 -4.03
CA ALA A 128 20.04 14.61 -4.22
C ALA A 128 20.08 15.38 -2.89
N TYR A 129 19.89 16.70 -2.93
CA TYR A 129 19.63 17.47 -1.71
C TYR A 129 18.31 17.00 -1.11
N ILE A 130 18.42 16.32 0.03
CA ILE A 130 17.29 15.67 0.71
C ILE A 130 16.61 16.74 1.55
N SER A 131 15.29 16.93 1.38
CA SER A 131 14.51 17.63 2.39
C SER A 131 14.85 17.05 3.77
N LYS A 132 15.04 17.92 4.76
CA LYS A 132 15.26 17.49 6.15
C LYS A 132 13.93 17.23 6.88
N ASP A 133 12.81 17.50 6.23
CA ASP A 133 11.49 17.26 6.76
C ASP A 133 11.19 15.77 6.78
N SER A 134 10.31 15.34 7.69
CA SER A 134 9.88 13.94 7.69
C SER A 134 9.09 13.62 6.39
N PRO A 135 9.01 12.33 6.01
CA PRO A 135 8.14 11.92 4.91
C PRO A 135 6.68 12.38 5.08
N SER A 136 6.15 12.36 6.30
CA SER A 136 4.80 12.84 6.61
C SER A 136 4.69 14.35 6.41
N ASP A 137 5.67 15.13 6.88
CA ASP A 137 5.69 16.59 6.69
C ASP A 137 5.76 16.95 5.21
N SER A 138 6.55 16.23 4.42
CA SER A 138 6.66 16.46 2.97
C SER A 138 5.33 16.18 2.25
N LEU A 139 4.60 15.13 2.65
CA LEU A 139 3.28 14.82 2.09
C LEU A 139 2.21 15.84 2.53
N LEU A 140 2.23 16.25 3.80
CA LEU A 140 1.37 17.33 4.31
C LEU A 140 1.67 18.67 3.63
N TYR A 141 2.94 18.99 3.42
CA TYR A 141 3.34 20.20 2.70
C TYR A 141 2.78 20.17 1.28
N SER A 142 2.91 19.04 0.56
CA SER A 142 2.30 18.89 -0.76
C SER A 142 0.80 19.16 -0.74
N ARG A 143 0.11 18.62 0.26
CA ARG A 143 -1.33 18.79 0.45
C ARG A 143 -1.80 20.23 0.58
N TYR A 144 -1.01 21.08 1.24
CA TYR A 144 -1.39 22.46 1.51
C TYR A 144 -0.77 23.48 0.55
N HIS A 145 0.34 23.15 -0.10
CA HIS A 145 1.18 24.14 -0.80
C HIS A 145 1.50 23.81 -2.26
N CYS A 146 1.38 22.57 -2.70
CA CYS A 146 1.75 22.20 -4.08
C CYS A 146 0.56 22.28 -5.03
N ASP A 147 0.57 23.29 -5.91
CA ASP A 147 -0.38 23.38 -7.02
C ASP A 147 -0.03 22.41 -8.16
N VAL A 148 1.26 22.10 -8.34
CA VAL A 148 1.77 21.16 -9.35
C VAL A 148 2.81 20.24 -8.72
N VAL A 149 2.76 18.95 -9.06
CA VAL A 149 3.77 17.96 -8.66
C VAL A 149 4.37 17.29 -9.89
N LEU A 150 5.70 17.20 -9.93
CA LEU A 150 6.43 16.35 -10.86
C LEU A 150 7.17 15.28 -10.06
N PHE A 151 7.00 14.01 -10.43
CA PHE A 151 7.89 12.95 -9.95
C PHE A 151 8.56 12.22 -11.11
N SER A 152 9.89 12.25 -11.10
CA SER A 152 10.74 11.73 -12.17
C SER A 152 11.05 10.23 -12.05
N ALA A 153 10.70 9.63 -10.92
CA ALA A 153 10.83 8.20 -10.70
C ALA A 153 9.46 7.52 -10.95
N PRO A 154 9.26 6.82 -12.08
CA PRO A 154 7.95 6.26 -12.45
C PRO A 154 7.36 5.31 -11.40
N HIS A 155 8.20 4.59 -10.67
CA HIS A 155 7.78 3.67 -9.61
C HIS A 155 7.71 4.28 -8.20
N SER A 156 7.88 5.59 -8.06
CA SER A 156 7.94 6.22 -6.75
C SER A 156 6.56 6.26 -6.09
N THR A 157 6.31 5.37 -5.13
CA THR A 157 5.10 5.41 -4.30
C THR A 157 5.04 6.68 -3.45
N PHE A 158 6.18 7.19 -2.99
CA PHE A 158 6.24 8.46 -2.29
C PHE A 158 5.86 9.64 -3.20
N GLY A 159 6.39 9.67 -4.43
CA GLY A 159 6.05 10.68 -5.44
C GLY A 159 4.58 10.59 -5.84
N TRP A 160 4.05 9.37 -5.96
CA TRP A 160 2.64 9.11 -6.20
C TRP A 160 1.77 9.71 -5.10
N TRP A 161 2.07 9.44 -3.82
CA TRP A 161 1.30 10.03 -2.71
C TRP A 161 1.46 11.55 -2.61
N MET A 162 2.63 12.10 -2.93
CA MET A 162 2.80 13.55 -3.02
C MET A 162 1.88 14.16 -4.09
N GLY A 163 1.80 13.55 -5.27
CA GLY A 163 0.90 13.98 -6.34
C GLY A 163 -0.56 13.84 -5.94
N TYR A 164 -0.94 12.69 -5.35
CA TYR A 164 -2.30 12.40 -4.92
C TYR A 164 -2.82 13.38 -3.87
N PHE A 165 -1.98 13.75 -2.90
CA PHE A 165 -2.38 14.72 -1.88
C PHE A 165 -2.30 16.16 -2.36
N SER A 166 -1.57 16.46 -3.43
CA SER A 166 -1.28 17.84 -3.86
C SER A 166 -2.53 18.70 -3.97
N LYS A 167 -2.42 19.94 -3.48
CA LYS A 167 -3.52 20.93 -3.48
C LYS A 167 -4.11 21.13 -4.88
N GLY A 168 -3.26 21.25 -5.89
CA GLY A 168 -3.71 21.54 -7.25
C GLY A 168 -4.10 20.33 -8.07
N ASN A 169 -3.80 19.09 -7.62
CA ASN A 169 -4.10 17.84 -8.32
C ASN A 169 -3.62 17.84 -9.80
N GLN A 170 -2.62 18.67 -10.12
CA GLN A 170 -1.96 18.72 -11.42
C GLN A 170 -0.64 17.98 -11.29
N VAL A 171 -0.59 16.77 -11.84
CA VAL A 171 0.50 15.83 -11.60
C VAL A 171 1.11 15.40 -12.91
N TYR A 172 2.41 15.64 -13.04
CA TYR A 172 3.25 15.16 -14.13
C TYR A 172 4.13 14.03 -13.63
N TYR A 173 4.28 12.98 -14.43
CA TYR A 173 5.12 11.85 -14.06
C TYR A 173 5.90 11.31 -15.24
N THR A 174 7.14 10.87 -14.99
CA THR A 174 7.92 10.21 -16.04
C THR A 174 7.19 8.94 -16.47
N ASP A 175 6.89 8.85 -17.77
CA ASP A 175 6.23 7.70 -18.34
C ASP A 175 7.18 6.51 -18.39
N ILE A 176 6.84 5.48 -17.62
CA ILE A 176 7.63 4.26 -17.51
C ILE A 176 7.85 3.57 -18.86
N LYS A 177 6.92 3.74 -19.82
CA LYS A 177 7.01 3.16 -21.17
C LYS A 177 8.23 3.67 -21.94
N TYR A 178 8.76 4.83 -21.54
CA TYR A 178 9.93 5.48 -22.14
C TYR A 178 11.17 5.44 -21.24
N THR A 179 11.20 4.49 -20.30
CA THR A 179 12.37 4.24 -19.44
C THR A 179 12.92 2.84 -19.69
N ASN A 180 14.16 2.57 -19.27
CA ASN A 180 14.78 1.24 -19.34
C ASN A 180 14.26 0.28 -18.24
N ASP A 181 13.00 0.43 -17.83
CA ASP A 181 12.39 -0.40 -16.81
C ASP A 181 11.93 -1.74 -17.39
N THR A 182 12.29 -2.83 -16.73
CA THR A 182 12.02 -4.19 -17.21
C THR A 182 10.61 -4.68 -16.84
N SER A 183 9.89 -3.98 -15.97
CA SER A 183 8.55 -4.39 -15.51
C SER A 183 7.52 -4.38 -16.64
N ILE A 184 7.57 -3.39 -17.54
CA ILE A 184 6.69 -3.30 -18.71
C ILE A 184 6.88 -4.51 -19.66
N PRO A 185 8.08 -4.76 -20.22
CA PRO A 185 8.27 -5.87 -21.15
C PRO A 185 8.07 -7.24 -20.50
N GLN A 186 8.23 -7.35 -19.18
CA GLN A 186 7.98 -8.59 -18.43
C GLN A 186 6.50 -8.79 -18.04
N GLY A 187 5.62 -7.82 -18.34
CA GLY A 187 4.22 -7.86 -17.93
C GLY A 187 4.03 -7.78 -16.42
N LEU A 188 5.00 -7.21 -15.71
CA LEU A 188 5.00 -7.05 -14.26
C LEU A 188 4.42 -5.70 -13.80
N PHE A 189 4.08 -4.81 -14.73
CA PHE A 189 3.46 -3.53 -14.40
C PHE A 189 2.45 -3.11 -15.46
N ASN A 190 1.27 -2.71 -15.00
CA ASN A 190 0.26 -2.08 -15.85
C ASN A 190 0.08 -0.62 -15.39
N PRO A 191 0.53 0.37 -16.20
CA PRO A 191 0.38 1.79 -15.86
C PRO A 191 -1.06 2.21 -15.59
N ASP A 192 -2.01 1.63 -16.31
CA ASP A 192 -3.44 2.00 -16.23
C ASP A 192 -4.08 1.59 -14.89
N ASP A 193 -3.48 0.63 -14.18
CA ASP A 193 -3.92 0.20 -12.85
C ASP A 193 -3.27 1.01 -11.73
N TYR A 194 -2.20 1.74 -12.03
CA TYR A 194 -1.37 2.43 -11.04
C TYR A 194 -1.56 3.94 -11.05
N PHE A 195 -1.62 4.58 -12.22
CA PHE A 195 -1.74 6.03 -12.34
C PHE A 195 -3.20 6.47 -12.54
N PRO A 196 -3.68 7.50 -11.82
CA PRO A 196 -4.96 8.11 -12.12
C PRO A 196 -5.03 8.63 -13.56
N PRO A 197 -6.16 8.44 -14.27
CA PRO A 197 -6.26 8.75 -15.70
C PRO A 197 -6.17 10.24 -16.04
N HIS A 198 -6.34 11.13 -15.05
CA HIS A 198 -6.21 12.58 -15.21
C HIS A 198 -4.78 13.09 -14.98
N TRP A 199 -3.84 12.23 -14.59
CA TRP A 199 -2.43 12.60 -14.46
C TRP A 199 -1.73 12.57 -15.82
N THR A 200 -0.75 13.46 -16.01
CA THR A 200 -0.10 13.66 -17.30
C THR A 200 1.24 12.92 -17.35
N PRO A 201 1.37 11.85 -18.15
CA PRO A 201 2.66 11.22 -18.40
C PRO A 201 3.56 12.15 -19.23
N VAL A 202 4.86 12.16 -18.93
CA VAL A 202 5.88 12.92 -19.69
C VAL A 202 7.09 12.05 -20.02
N LYS A 203 7.76 12.36 -21.12
CA LYS A 203 8.99 11.71 -21.58
C LYS A 203 10.01 12.74 -22.06
N TYR A 204 11.27 12.32 -22.17
CA TYR A 204 12.27 13.13 -22.86
C TYR A 204 12.02 13.07 -24.38
N ASP A 205 12.20 14.21 -25.05
CA ASP A 205 12.20 14.30 -26.50
C ASP A 205 13.45 13.61 -27.04
N ASN A 206 13.24 12.74 -28.03
CA ASN A 206 14.29 11.94 -28.65
C ASN A 206 15.30 12.79 -29.44
N MET A 207 14.98 14.04 -29.72
CA MET A 207 15.79 14.95 -30.53
C MET A 207 17.00 15.52 -29.78
N ASP A 208 16.85 15.81 -28.49
CA ASP A 208 17.89 16.47 -27.69
C ASP A 208 18.12 15.84 -26.30
N ASN A 209 17.29 14.86 -25.88
CA ASN A 209 17.30 14.26 -24.52
C ASN A 209 17.21 15.30 -23.38
N ALA A 210 16.77 16.52 -23.67
CA ALA A 210 16.74 17.63 -22.72
C ALA A 210 15.33 18.24 -22.61
N THR A 211 14.58 18.21 -23.71
CA THR A 211 13.20 18.68 -23.74
C THR A 211 12.28 17.63 -23.15
N VAL A 212 11.37 18.03 -22.25
CA VAL A 212 10.35 17.15 -21.66
C VAL A 212 9.02 17.44 -22.35
N ILE A 213 8.38 16.41 -22.89
CA ILE A 213 7.11 16.49 -23.62
C ILE A 213 6.07 15.54 -23.01
N GLU A 214 4.79 15.86 -23.16
CA GLU A 214 3.70 14.96 -22.76
C GLU A 214 3.72 13.67 -23.62
N THR A 215 3.44 12.54 -22.98
CA THR A 215 3.13 11.32 -23.72
C THR A 215 1.67 11.38 -24.16
N LEU A 216 1.47 11.54 -25.47
CA LEU A 216 0.16 11.41 -26.13
C LEU A 216 -0.26 9.94 -26.26
#